data_AF-A0A803YQD1-F1
#
_entry.id   AF-A0A803YQD1-F1
#
_cell.length_a   1.000
_cell.length_b   1.000
_cell.length_c   1.000
_cell.angle_alpha   90.00
_cell.angle_beta   90.00
_cell.angle_gamma   90.00
#
_symmetry.space_group_name_H-M   'P 1'
#
loop_
_entity.id
_entity.type
_entity.pdbx_description
1 polymer ?
#
loop_
_entity_poly.entity_id
_entity_poly.type
_entity_poly.pdbx_seq_one_letter_code
_entity_poly.pdbx_strand_id
1 'polypeptide(L)' 'MEAAHSVPVRDVLSRFDVSESCGLSPEQVRRNREKYGPNGERVGMGAPVG' A
#
# COMPACT_ATOMS: atom_id res chain seq x y z
N MET A 1 5.57 -1.26 1.64
CA MET A 1 6.75 -0.86 2.43
C MET A 1 7.56 -2.13 2.60
N GLU A 2 8.74 -2.18 2.02
CA GLU A 2 9.59 -3.37 2.15
C GLU A 2 10.16 -3.47 3.56
N ALA A 3 10.37 -4.71 4.03
CA ALA A 3 10.92 -5.03 5.35
C ALA A 3 10.16 -4.45 6.57
N ALA A 4 8.84 -4.22 6.44
CA ALA A 4 8.00 -3.73 7.55
C ALA A 4 8.09 -4.57 8.85
N HIS A 5 8.47 -5.86 8.74
CA HIS A 5 8.67 -6.76 9.88
C HIS A 5 9.88 -6.41 10.76
N SER A 6 10.84 -5.64 10.24
CA SER A 6 12.08 -5.28 10.94
C SER A 6 12.02 -3.91 11.62
N VAL A 7 10.92 -3.18 11.47
CA VAL A 7 10.76 -1.82 11.99
C VAL A 7 9.74 -1.76 13.12
N PRO A 8 9.90 -0.84 14.09
CA PRO A 8 8.90 -0.58 15.12
C PRO A 8 7.56 -0.13 14.53
N VAL A 9 6.46 -0.53 15.17
CA VAL A 9 5.09 -0.17 14.76
C VAL A 9 4.91 1.34 14.58
N ARG A 10 5.42 2.15 15.51
CA ARG A 10 5.35 3.62 15.43
C ARG A 10 5.96 4.18 14.14
N ASP A 11 7.00 3.56 13.62
CA ASP A 11 7.73 4.04 12.43
C ASP A 11 6.95 3.64 11.16
N VAL A 12 6.25 2.49 11.20
CA VAL A 12 5.28 2.10 10.15
C VAL A 12 4.11 3.08 10.12
N LEU A 13 3.49 3.36 11.27
CA LEU A 13 2.36 4.28 11.38
C LEU A 13 2.76 5.70 10.92
N SER A 14 3.91 6.19 11.36
CA SER A 14 4.45 7.50 10.93
C SER A 14 4.71 7.55 9.43
N ARG A 15 5.26 6.49 8.83
CA ARG A 15 5.53 6.45 7.39
C ARG A 15 4.27 6.58 6.54
N PHE A 16 3.16 5.97 6.98
CA PHE A 16 1.88 6.06 6.29
C PHE A 16 1.01 7.22 6.76
N ASP A 17 1.51 8.02 7.70
CA ASP A 17 0.79 9.15 8.31
C ASP A 17 -0.60 8.73 8.79
N VAL A 18 -0.66 7.60 9.51
CA VAL A 18 -1.90 6.95 9.91
C VAL A 18 -1.96 6.77 11.43
N SER A 19 -3.13 7.07 12.01
CA SER A 19 -3.41 6.76 13.41
C SER A 19 -3.94 5.33 13.54
N GLU A 20 -3.40 4.59 14.51
CA GLU A 20 -3.83 3.22 14.81
C GLU A 20 -5.32 3.13 15.17
N SER A 21 -5.86 4.15 15.84
CA SER A 21 -7.26 4.15 16.32
C SER A 21 -8.30 4.46 15.24
N CYS A 22 -7.88 5.05 14.12
CA CYS A 22 -8.80 5.62 13.12
C CYS A 22 -8.53 5.17 11.68
N GLY A 23 -7.35 4.62 11.40
CA GLY A 23 -6.97 4.23 10.05
C GLY A 23 -6.81 5.43 9.11
N LEU A 24 -6.85 5.14 7.80
CA LEU A 24 -6.65 6.14 6.74
C LEU A 24 -7.93 6.94 6.45
N SER A 25 -7.77 8.22 6.14
CA SER A 25 -8.86 9.05 5.60
C SER A 25 -9.23 8.65 4.16
N PRO A 26 -10.45 8.98 3.69
CA PRO A 26 -10.84 8.76 2.30
C PRO A 26 -9.87 9.37 1.27
N GLU A 27 -9.33 10.54 1.56
CA GLU A 27 -8.34 11.22 0.70
C GLU A 27 -7.00 10.49 0.67
N GLN A 28 -6.57 9.93 1.81
CA GLN A 28 -5.36 9.10 1.88
C GLN A 28 -5.56 7.80 1.09
N VAL A 29 -6.73 7.17 1.18
CA VAL A 29 -7.06 5.98 0.38
C VAL A 29 -7.00 6.29 -1.11
N ARG A 30 -7.61 7.39 -1.57
CA ARG A 30 -7.57 7.80 -2.98
C ARG A 30 -6.14 8.02 -3.46
N ARG A 31 -5.35 8.85 -2.76
CA ARG A 31 -3.95 9.14 -3.12
C ARG A 31 -3.08 7.88 -3.13
N ASN A 32 -3.25 6.99 -2.13
CA ASN A 32 -2.50 5.74 -2.06
C ASN A 32 -2.87 4.79 -3.21
N ARG A 33 -4.16 4.72 -3.58
CA ARG A 33 -4.61 3.90 -4.72
C ARG A 33 -4.07 4.43 -6.05
N GLU A 34 -4.01 5.74 -6.24
CA GLU A 34 -3.40 6.36 -7.41
C GLU A 34 -1.88 6.10 -7.46
N LYS A 35 -1.21 6.18 -6.31
CA LYS A 35 0.25 6.02 -6.20
C LYS A 35 0.72 4.56 -6.35
N TYR A 36 0.05 3.62 -5.68
CA TYR A 36 0.49 2.23 -5.61
C TYR A 36 -0.30 1.30 -6.56
N GLY A 37 -1.41 1.77 -7.10
CA GLY A 37 -2.30 0.97 -7.93
C GLY A 37 -3.30 0.12 -7.12
N PRO A 38 -4.16 -0.65 -7.81
CA PRO A 38 -5.07 -1.58 -7.15
C PRO A 38 -4.29 -2.71 -6.46
N ASN A 39 -4.78 -3.14 -5.28
CA ASN A 39 -4.25 -4.33 -4.62
C ASN A 39 -4.73 -5.58 -5.37
N GLY A 40 -3.81 -6.28 -6.03
CA GLY A 40 -4.09 -7.48 -6.80
C GLY A 40 -3.04 -7.69 -7.88
N GLU A 41 -2.82 -8.94 -8.28
CA GLU A 41 -1.99 -9.24 -9.44
C GLU A 41 -2.64 -8.66 -10.69
N ARG A 42 -1.82 -8.13 -11.61
CA ARG A 42 -2.30 -7.63 -12.89
C ARG A 42 -2.84 -8.82 -13.69
N VAL A 43 -4.13 -9.05 -13.65
CA VAL A 43 -4.79 -9.99 -14.56
C VAL A 43 -4.69 -9.41 -15.96
N GLY A 44 -3.82 -9.98 -16.80
CA GLY A 44 -3.78 -9.70 -18.23
C GLY A 44 -2.51 -9.01 -18.73
N MET A 45 -1.39 -9.73 -18.71
CA MET A 45 -0.48 -9.78 -19.86
C MET A 45 -0.07 -11.24 -19.97
N GLY A 46 -0.89 -12.03 -20.66
CA GLY A 46 -0.52 -13.38 -21.05
C GLY A 46 0.84 -13.31 -21.76
N ALA A 47 1.79 -14.12 -21.29
CA ALA A 47 3.06 -14.29 -21.95
C ALA A 47 2.81 -14.63 -23.44
N PRO A 48 3.55 -14.06 -24.40
CA PRO A 48 3.50 -14.55 -25.76
C PRO A 48 3.99 -16.00 -25.72
N VAL A 49 3.08 -16.94 -25.94
CA VAL A 49 3.43 -18.32 -26.28
C VAL A 49 4.01 -18.26 -27.70
N GLY A 50 5.31 -18.52 -27.80
CA GLY A 50 6.03 -18.67 -29.06
C GLY A 50 5.65 -19.93 -29.82
#